data_AF-A0A0Q7B273-F1
#
_entry.id   AF-A0A0Q7B273-F1
#
_cell.length_a   1.000
_cell.length_b   1.000
_cell.length_c   1.000
_cell.angle_alpha   90.00
_cell.angle_beta   90.00
_cell.angle_gamma   90.00
#
_symmetry.space_group_name_H-M   'P 1'
#
loop_
_entity.id
_entity.type
_entity.pdbx_description
1 polymer ?
#
loop_
_entity_poly.entity_id
_entity_poly.type
_entity_poly.pdbx_seq_one_letter_code
_entity_poly.pdbx_strand_id
1 'polypeptide(L)' 'MGELRTVHVLTLPPGLQVGVLDGVLSAVEVALINLGAAKVWIDPDRPALSVMADLPEHLPGARRCCAKDGTE' A
#
# COMPACT_ATOMS: atom_id res chain seq x y z
N MET A 1 13.42 15.93 -10.10
CA MET A 1 12.57 14.72 -10.20
C MET A 1 12.60 14.08 -8.82
N GLY A 2 11.46 13.94 -8.15
CA GLY A 2 11.43 13.31 -6.83
C GLY A 2 11.70 11.81 -6.96
N GLU A 3 12.50 11.25 -6.06
CA GLU A 3 12.75 9.81 -6.03
C GLU A 3 11.45 9.06 -5.66
N LEU A 4 11.22 7.94 -6.36
CA LEU A 4 10.10 7.05 -6.13
C LEU A 4 10.60 5.82 -5.35
N ARG A 5 9.82 5.41 -4.36
CA ARG A 5 10.07 4.22 -3.57
C ARG A 5 8.92 3.23 -3.73
N THR A 6 9.27 2.00 -4.06
CA THR A 6 8.34 0.87 -4.02
C THR A 6 8.03 0.50 -2.58
N VAL A 7 6.75 0.50 -2.23
CA VAL A 7 6.24 0.15 -0.91
C VAL A 7 5.19 -0.95 -1.00
N HIS A 8 5.21 -1.82 0.01
CA HIS A 8 4.13 -2.76 0.24
C HIS A 8 3.01 -2.04 1.00
N VAL A 9 1.82 -1.98 0.40
CA VAL A 9 0.69 -1.22 0.93
C VAL A 9 -0.15 -2.07 1.86
N LEU A 10 -0.55 -3.27 1.40
CA LEU A 10 -1.38 -4.19 2.16
C LEU A 10 -1.33 -5.60 1.57
N THR A 11 -1.72 -6.58 2.39
CA THR A 11 -1.92 -7.97 1.98
C THR A 11 -3.36 -8.38 2.31
N LEU A 12 -4.08 -8.95 1.34
CA LEU A 12 -5.44 -9.47 1.55
C LEU A 12 -5.44 -10.99 1.60
N PRO A 13 -6.19 -11.59 2.55
CA PRO A 13 -6.28 -13.04 2.64
C PRO A 13 -7.00 -13.62 1.41
N PRO A 14 -6.62 -14.84 1.00
CA PRO A 14 -7.37 -15.56 -0.02
C PRO A 14 -8.81 -15.85 0.47
N GLY A 15 -9.78 -15.77 -0.42
CA GLY A 15 -11.19 -16.05 -0.10
C GLY A 15 -11.98 -14.88 0.48
N LEU A 16 -11.44 -13.66 0.43
CA LEU A 16 -12.21 -12.46 0.75
C LEU A 16 -13.42 -12.33 -0.19
N GLN A 17 -14.59 -11.97 0.34
CA GLN A 17 -15.78 -11.76 -0.48
C GLN A 17 -15.53 -10.65 -1.51
N VAL A 18 -15.94 -10.86 -2.76
CA VAL A 18 -15.66 -9.95 -3.89
C VAL A 18 -16.11 -8.52 -3.60
N GLY A 19 -17.27 -8.30 -2.97
CA GLY A 19 -17.73 -6.96 -2.64
C GLY A 19 -16.84 -6.24 -1.61
N VAL A 20 -16.28 -6.97 -0.65
CA VAL A 20 -15.33 -6.42 0.32
C VAL A 20 -13.99 -6.15 -0.35
N LEU A 21 -13.54 -7.07 -1.22
CA LEU A 21 -12.32 -6.91 -1.99
C LEU A 21 -12.37 -5.66 -2.87
N ASP A 22 -13.45 -5.48 -3.62
CA ASP A 22 -13.67 -4.32 -4.49
C ASP A 22 -13.66 -3.00 -3.70
N GLY A 23 -14.37 -2.96 -2.56
CA GLY A 23 -14.40 -1.79 -1.70
C GLY A 23 -13.03 -1.44 -1.10
N VAL A 24 -12.26 -2.44 -0.67
CA VAL A 24 -10.91 -2.23 -0.14
C VAL A 24 -9.96 -1.76 -1.23
N LEU A 25 -9.96 -2.39 -2.40
CA LEU A 25 -9.11 -1.99 -3.53
C LEU A 25 -9.42 -0.56 -4.00
N SER A 26 -10.69 -0.21 -4.11
CA SER A 26 -11.13 1.13 -4.49
C SER A 26 -10.68 2.18 -3.47
N ALA A 27 -10.85 1.92 -2.17
CA ALA A 27 -10.42 2.85 -1.12
C ALA A 27 -8.90 3.04 -1.11
N VAL A 28 -8.16 1.96 -1.34
CA VAL A 28 -6.69 1.98 -1.37
C VAL A 28 -6.17 2.71 -2.60
N GLU A 29 -6.77 2.47 -3.77
CA GLU A 29 -6.45 3.21 -4.99
C GLU A 29 -6.64 4.72 -4.78
N VAL A 30 -7.79 5.14 -4.26
CA VAL A 30 -8.07 6.55 -3.97
C VAL A 30 -7.04 7.14 -2.99
N ALA A 31 -6.70 6.40 -1.93
CA ALA A 31 -5.68 6.84 -0.97
C ALA A 31 -4.30 6.99 -1.62
N LEU A 32 -3.89 6.03 -2.45
CA LEU A 32 -2.59 6.05 -3.14
C LEU A 32 -2.52 7.17 -4.18
N ILE A 33 -3.60 7.41 -4.93
CA ILE A 33 -3.70 8.54 -5.86
C ILE A 33 -3.55 9.87 -5.10
N ASN A 34 -4.24 10.04 -3.98
CA ASN A 34 -4.14 11.24 -3.15
C ASN A 34 -2.74 11.46 -2.57
N LEU A 35 -1.98 10.37 -2.36
CA LEU A 35 -0.59 10.41 -1.92
C LEU A 35 0.41 10.64 -3.08
N GLY A 36 -0.05 10.67 -4.33
CA GLY A 36 0.78 10.87 -5.51
C GLY A 36 1.46 9.60 -6.01
N ALA A 37 0.84 8.43 -5.83
CA ALA A 37 1.36 7.19 -6.36
C ALA A 37 1.56 7.25 -7.88
N ALA A 38 2.74 6.87 -8.34
CA ALA A 38 3.06 6.79 -9.76
C ALA A 38 2.55 5.48 -10.39
N LYS A 39 2.48 4.41 -9.58
CA LYS A 39 2.10 3.07 -10.03
C LYS A 39 1.52 2.27 -8.87
N VAL A 40 0.52 1.44 -9.15
CA VAL A 40 -0.06 0.47 -8.21
C VAL A 40 -0.17 -0.88 -8.91
N TRP A 41 0.22 -1.97 -8.25
CA TRP A 41 0.16 -3.33 -8.82
C TRP A 41 0.02 -4.39 -7.74
N ILE A 42 -0.24 -5.63 -8.16
CA ILE A 42 -0.30 -6.80 -7.28
C ILE A 42 0.98 -7.60 -7.48
N ASP A 43 1.62 -7.99 -6.38
CA ASP A 43 2.81 -8.84 -6.37
C ASP A 43 2.40 -10.31 -6.58
N PRO A 44 2.80 -10.96 -7.69
CA PRO A 44 2.39 -12.33 -7.99
C PRO A 44 3.19 -13.39 -7.23
N ASP A 45 4.36 -13.03 -6.70
CA ASP A 45 5.25 -13.94 -5.96
C ASP A 45 4.78 -14.21 -4.51
N ARG A 46 3.73 -13.52 -4.05
CA ARG A 46 3.16 -13.70 -2.72
C ARG A 46 1.86 -14.53 -2.76
N PRO A 47 1.67 -15.49 -1.83
CA PRO A 47 0.50 -16.38 -1.80
C PRO A 47 -0.83 -15.66 -1.43
N ALA A 48 -0.80 -14.35 -1.30
CA ALA A 48 -1.92 -13.49 -0.91
C ALA A 48 -1.89 -12.23 -1.80
N LEU A 49 -3.06 -11.64 -2.06
CA LEU A 49 -3.19 -10.43 -2.88
C LEU A 49 -2.45 -9.28 -2.21
N SER A 50 -1.20 -9.09 -2.60
CA SER A 50 -0.28 -8.13 -2.01
C SER A 50 -0.21 -6.91 -2.92
N VAL A 51 -0.74 -5.79 -2.46
CA VAL A 51 -0.77 -4.55 -3.22
C VAL A 51 0.52 -3.78 -2.97
N MET A 52 1.20 -3.46 -4.06
CA MET A 52 2.43 -2.69 -4.12
C MET A 52 2.15 -1.34 -4.77
N ALA A 53 2.90 -0.32 -4.39
CA ALA A 53 2.82 0.99 -5.03
C ALA A 53 4.18 1.69 -5.07
N ASP A 54 4.38 2.50 -6.11
CA ASP A 54 5.48 3.45 -6.16
C ASP A 54 5.00 4.81 -5.65
N LEU A 55 5.53 5.21 -4.50
CA LEU A 55 5.20 6.47 -3.84
C LEU A 55 6.40 7.42 -3.88
N PRO A 56 6.18 8.74 -3.91
CA PRO A 56 7.26 9.70 -3.75
C PRO A 56 7.88 9.56 -2.36
N GLU A 57 9.20 9.69 -2.24
CA GLU A 57 9.91 9.54 -0.96
C GLU A 57 9.41 10.51 0.13
N HIS A 58 8.95 11.68 -0.28
CA HIS A 58 8.40 12.70 0.61
C HIS A 58 6.88 12.74 0.52
N LEU A 59 6.22 11.84 1.25
CA LEU A 59 4.78 11.84 1.38
C LEU A 59 4.31 13.01 2.27
N PRO A 60 3.38 13.86 1.80
CA PRO A 60 2.77 14.86 2.65
C PRO A 60 1.96 14.16 3.74
N GLY A 61 2.40 14.27 5.01
CA GLY A 61 1.66 13.74 6.16
C GLY A 61 2.12 12.37 6.68
N ALA A 62 3.20 11.78 6.15
CA ALA A 62 3.85 10.63 6.79
C ALA A 62 4.56 11.06 8.08
N ARG A 63 3.79 11.34 9.14
CA ARG A 63 4.31 11.10 10.50
C ARG A 63 4.66 9.62 10.50
N ARG A 64 5.96 9.31 10.61
CA ARG A 64 6.44 7.96 10.89
C ARG A 64 5.52 7.39 11.96
N CYS A 65 4.64 6.46 11.59
CA CYS A 65 4.02 5.60 12.58
C CYS A 65 5.19 4.95 13.26
N CYS A 66 5.50 5.38 14.48
CA CYS A 66 6.56 4.84 15.29
C CYS A 66 6.35 3.34 15.29
N ALA A 67 7.22 2.61 14.59
CA ALA A 67 7.50 1.25 14.97
C ALA A 67 7.81 1.35 16.46
N LYS A 68 6.94 0.77 17.30
CA LYS A 68 7.33 0.51 18.66
C LYS A 68 8.51 -0.43 18.54
N ASP A 69 9.70 0.12 18.65
CA ASP A 69 10.89 -0.65 18.97
C ASP A 69 10.63 -1.21 20.37
N GLY A 70 10.08 -2.42 20.38
CA GLY A 70 10.08 -3.25 21.56
C GLY A 70 11.45 -3.88 21.63
N THR A 71 12.31 -3.33 22.47
CA THR A 71 13.46 -4.05 23.00
C THR A 71 13.58 -3.68 24.48
N GLU A 72 13.34 -4.71 25.31
CA GLU A 72 13.67 -4.93 26.74
C GLU A 72 13.22 -3.97 27.85
#